data_AF-A0A821Z704-F1
#
_entry.id   AF-A0A821Z704-F1
#
_cell.length_a   1.000
_cell.length_b   1.000
_cell.length_c   1.000
_cell.angle_alpha   90.00
_cell.angle_beta   90.00
_cell.angle_gamma   90.00
#
_symmetry.space_group_name_H-M   'P 1'
#
loop_
_entity.id
_entity.type
_entity.pdbx_description
1 polymer ?
#
loop_
_entity_poly.entity_id
_entity_poly.type
_entity_poly.pdbx_seq_one_letter_code
_entity_poly.pdbx_strand_id
1 'polypeptide(L)'
;MAGCMPLDSMRQSTLECLYNQSCIDAISLQPKIFRPKALNASLSTFPLNSTIGSLFDESLFVEIWKNQSSFENYFTACQPQSLFYSYESRFHLDTIITMSLNAFGGLVTAWELITPAIVIIWQRIKWKKQQSQRFTTAETTCVELELMKMAPKPINKAVTVHVRRTIHNFNLFPSNNKQDPEEERIGIIATRFYIILIIIGLIILGFYTALSKHSQTHTVKEPSLSKFEELHSMYASTLNCPCSRFSMSHSRIMSLRPRYHSICSSEFVEDYWLAYFADVEKDVHAVELVSSDFRVIGQAFFELMRTLCKTSNETIENALKVFGSNRLVTMYVLSRTQFNIETMTRLKRFEQQTISSLVNLIQLIRSSIKTNQVVEGMFTNAGPKSKYDNETSKWSFSYGPRNYYTNSCSCAVSDECSRPVGFHFQKSTSADTPNITIPGLLFGCYAIDFVLLSTLECLYEKNCVKLLVDNYYFDVVGLFKPLNSRAVQIQPLPHGNSRFYPNTIINKIVSEAFVEDWINSTNYTSYYERCAPSQCTYTIQKRLNIDIFAKLLGFYGGLSVILEIILPSLVRIVLQQWPKRKQETKPTAIPNDLTM
;
A
#
# COMPACT_ATOMS: atom_id res chain seq x y z
N MET A 1 -48.65 1.10 -17.41
CA MET A 1 -49.54 0.25 -16.60
C MET A 1 -49.63 0.87 -15.21
N ALA A 2 -50.82 0.91 -14.60
CA ALA A 2 -50.97 1.33 -13.21
C ALA A 2 -51.09 0.07 -12.35
N GLY A 3 -50.03 -0.25 -11.61
CA GLY A 3 -50.00 -1.30 -10.60
C GLY A 3 -50.30 -0.75 -9.21
N CYS A 4 -50.40 -1.65 -8.22
CA CYS A 4 -50.72 -1.28 -6.83
C CYS A 4 -49.62 -0.43 -6.16
N MET A 5 -48.36 -0.56 -6.59
CA MET A 5 -47.24 0.26 -6.11
C MET A 5 -46.65 1.10 -7.25
N PRO A 6 -46.31 2.38 -7.00
CA PRO A 6 -45.65 3.23 -8.00
C PRO A 6 -44.34 2.64 -8.53
N LEU A 7 -43.55 1.99 -7.67
CA LEU A 7 -42.27 1.38 -8.06
C LEU A 7 -42.46 0.19 -9.01
N ASP A 8 -43.41 -0.69 -8.75
CA ASP A 8 -43.68 -1.85 -9.63
C ASP A 8 -44.23 -1.39 -10.98
N SER A 9 -45.12 -0.40 -10.95
CA SER A 9 -45.65 0.26 -12.15
C SER A 9 -44.52 0.85 -12.98
N MET A 10 -43.56 1.51 -12.33
CA MET A 10 -42.39 2.09 -12.97
C MET A 10 -41.47 0.99 -13.52
N ARG A 11 -41.09 0.00 -12.71
CA ARG A 11 -40.22 -1.10 -13.13
C ARG A 11 -40.76 -1.89 -14.32
N GLN A 12 -42.07 -2.09 -14.41
CA GLN A 12 -42.72 -2.79 -15.54
C GLN A 12 -42.94 -1.88 -16.75
N SER A 13 -42.86 -0.56 -16.60
CA SER A 13 -43.01 0.37 -17.72
C SER A 13 -41.76 0.38 -18.61
N THR A 14 -41.93 0.75 -19.87
CA THR A 14 -40.84 0.99 -20.82
C THR A 14 -40.62 2.49 -21.02
N LEU A 15 -39.46 2.85 -21.58
CA LEU A 15 -39.15 4.25 -21.91
C LEU A 15 -39.57 4.63 -23.34
N GLU A 16 -40.22 3.75 -24.11
CA GLU A 16 -40.57 3.94 -25.53
C GLU A 16 -41.22 5.29 -25.83
N CYS A 17 -42.18 5.71 -24.99
CA CYS A 17 -42.88 6.98 -25.16
C CYS A 17 -41.92 8.19 -25.09
N LEU A 18 -40.87 8.11 -24.29
CA LEU A 18 -39.89 9.19 -24.16
C LEU A 18 -38.97 9.32 -25.37
N TYR A 19 -38.90 8.31 -26.25
CA TYR A 19 -38.16 8.35 -27.51
C TYR A 19 -39.04 8.73 -28.72
N ASN A 20 -40.35 8.94 -28.51
CA ASN A 20 -41.29 9.29 -29.56
C ASN A 20 -41.92 10.67 -29.30
N GLN A 21 -41.63 11.64 -30.18
CA GLN A 21 -42.11 13.02 -30.01
C GLN A 21 -43.64 13.10 -29.96
N SER A 22 -44.35 12.33 -30.78
CA SER A 22 -45.81 12.32 -30.79
C SER A 22 -46.40 11.81 -29.47
N CYS A 23 -45.70 10.88 -28.80
CA CYS A 23 -46.12 10.39 -27.49
C CYS A 23 -45.87 11.43 -26.39
N ILE A 24 -44.70 12.08 -26.40
CA ILE A 24 -44.39 13.20 -25.50
C ILE A 24 -45.39 14.35 -25.65
N ASP A 25 -45.72 14.71 -26.89
CA ASP A 25 -46.68 15.78 -27.18
C ASP A 25 -48.07 15.45 -26.64
N ALA A 26 -48.44 14.16 -26.60
CA ALA A 26 -49.73 13.69 -26.07
C ALA A 26 -49.80 13.69 -24.53
N ILE A 27 -48.68 13.49 -23.83
CA ILE A 27 -48.63 13.50 -22.35
C ILE A 27 -48.26 14.87 -21.76
N SER A 28 -47.85 15.84 -22.60
CA SER A 28 -47.56 17.20 -22.16
C SER A 28 -48.86 17.97 -21.87
N LEU A 29 -49.12 18.24 -20.59
CA LEU A 29 -50.31 18.98 -20.15
C LEU A 29 -50.28 20.47 -20.52
N GLN A 30 -49.11 21.03 -20.88
CA GLN A 30 -48.94 22.43 -21.32
C GLN A 30 -47.91 22.60 -22.45
N PRO A 31 -48.22 22.15 -23.68
CA PRO A 31 -47.29 22.15 -24.82
C PRO A 31 -46.90 23.55 -25.33
N LYS A 32 -47.58 24.60 -24.84
CA LYS A 32 -47.29 26.00 -25.18
C LYS A 32 -46.18 26.62 -24.33
N ILE A 33 -45.91 26.09 -23.13
CA ILE A 33 -44.91 26.66 -22.19
C ILE A 33 -43.64 25.79 -22.15
N PHE A 34 -43.79 24.47 -22.21
CA PHE A 34 -42.67 23.54 -22.23
C PHE A 34 -42.86 22.59 -23.41
N ARG A 35 -41.89 22.58 -24.34
CA ARG A 35 -41.83 21.62 -25.46
C ARG A 35 -40.73 20.61 -25.18
N PRO A 36 -40.98 19.60 -24.32
CA PRO A 36 -40.03 18.53 -24.11
C PRO A 36 -39.73 17.83 -25.43
N LYS A 37 -38.44 17.65 -25.71
CA LYS A 37 -37.99 16.90 -26.88
C LYS A 37 -37.87 15.43 -26.53
N ALA A 38 -38.22 14.58 -27.48
CA ALA A 38 -37.94 13.15 -27.41
C ALA A 38 -36.45 12.88 -27.20
N LEU A 39 -36.16 11.88 -26.38
CA LEU A 39 -34.83 11.32 -26.21
C LEU A 39 -34.32 10.76 -27.54
N ASN A 40 -33.00 10.80 -27.72
CA ASN A 40 -32.39 10.31 -28.95
C ASN A 40 -32.12 8.80 -28.85
N ALA A 41 -32.87 8.01 -29.62
CA ALA A 41 -32.74 6.56 -29.64
C ALA A 41 -31.34 6.10 -30.10
N SER A 42 -30.63 6.89 -30.92
CA SER A 42 -29.28 6.52 -31.39
C SER A 42 -28.19 6.61 -30.31
N LEU A 43 -28.50 7.20 -29.15
CA LEU A 43 -27.59 7.26 -28.01
C LEU A 43 -27.82 6.13 -27.00
N SER A 44 -28.92 5.38 -27.13
CA SER A 44 -29.20 4.25 -26.25
C SER A 44 -28.71 2.95 -26.88
N THR A 45 -28.05 2.15 -26.07
CA THR A 45 -27.60 0.80 -26.41
C THR A 45 -28.63 -0.27 -26.04
N PHE A 46 -29.60 0.09 -25.20
CA PHE A 46 -30.68 -0.80 -24.81
C PHE A 46 -31.83 -0.79 -25.84
N PRO A 47 -32.50 -1.93 -26.05
CA PRO A 47 -33.75 -1.96 -26.81
C PRO A 47 -34.78 -1.00 -26.19
N LEU A 48 -35.49 -0.21 -27.01
CA LEU A 48 -36.46 0.78 -26.54
C LEU A 48 -37.62 0.16 -25.73
N ASN A 49 -37.93 -1.11 -26.00
CA ASN A 49 -38.94 -1.90 -25.30
C ASN A 49 -38.43 -2.52 -23.99
N SER A 50 -37.19 -2.22 -23.58
CA SER A 50 -36.67 -2.64 -22.30
C SER A 50 -37.48 -2.00 -21.18
N THR A 51 -37.83 -2.81 -20.19
CA THR A 51 -38.48 -2.32 -18.99
C THR A 51 -37.50 -1.52 -18.14
N ILE A 52 -37.98 -0.53 -17.40
CA ILE A 52 -37.16 0.23 -16.46
C ILE A 52 -36.51 -0.72 -15.43
N GLY A 53 -37.19 -1.80 -15.06
CA GLY A 53 -36.67 -2.86 -14.20
C GLY A 53 -35.44 -3.53 -14.78
N SER A 54 -35.51 -4.02 -16.03
CA SER A 54 -34.36 -4.65 -16.69
C SER A 54 -33.19 -3.67 -16.89
N LEU A 55 -33.46 -2.41 -17.23
CA LEU A 55 -32.43 -1.37 -17.32
C LEU A 55 -31.72 -1.11 -15.99
N PHE A 56 -32.45 -1.18 -14.87
CA PHE A 56 -31.86 -0.99 -13.56
C PHE A 56 -31.12 -2.24 -13.07
N ASP A 57 -31.75 -3.41 -13.15
CA ASP A 57 -31.23 -4.64 -12.56
C ASP A 57 -29.99 -5.17 -13.29
N GLU A 58 -29.92 -5.02 -14.63
CA GLU A 58 -28.83 -5.57 -15.43
C GLU A 58 -27.65 -4.60 -15.60
N SER A 59 -27.93 -3.30 -15.65
CA SER A 59 -26.91 -2.29 -16.01
C SER A 59 -26.92 -1.04 -15.15
N LEU A 60 -27.82 -0.89 -14.16
CA LEU A 60 -27.97 0.33 -13.36
C LEU A 60 -28.14 1.60 -14.23
N PHE A 61 -28.84 1.48 -15.36
CA PHE A 61 -28.95 2.52 -16.41
C PHE A 61 -27.62 2.94 -17.05
N VAL A 62 -26.54 2.18 -16.86
CA VAL A 62 -25.26 2.46 -17.49
C VAL A 62 -25.28 1.93 -18.92
N GLU A 63 -25.42 2.86 -19.87
CA GLU A 63 -25.40 2.59 -21.32
C GLU A 63 -24.06 2.03 -21.80
N ILE A 64 -22.93 2.66 -21.42
CA ILE A 64 -21.59 2.22 -21.83
C ILE A 64 -20.58 2.52 -20.74
N TRP A 65 -19.85 1.49 -20.31
CA TRP A 65 -18.62 1.67 -19.54
C TRP A 65 -17.48 2.04 -20.48
N LYS A 66 -17.16 3.34 -20.57
CA LYS A 66 -15.96 3.80 -21.30
C LYS A 66 -14.72 3.53 -20.46
N ASN A 67 -14.15 2.34 -20.60
CA ASN A 67 -12.91 2.01 -19.91
C ASN A 67 -11.72 2.68 -20.62
N GLN A 68 -11.43 3.93 -20.25
CA GLN A 68 -10.25 4.64 -20.72
C GLN A 68 -9.08 4.40 -19.75
N SER A 69 -8.43 3.23 -19.86
CA SER A 69 -7.12 3.04 -19.25
C SER A 69 -6.07 3.68 -20.15
N SER A 70 -5.48 4.79 -19.72
CA SER A 70 -4.32 5.40 -20.39
C SER A 70 -3.10 5.23 -19.51
N PHE A 71 -2.11 4.47 -20.01
CA PHE A 71 -0.81 4.38 -19.35
C PHE A 71 -0.17 5.76 -19.20
N GLU A 72 -0.40 6.64 -20.17
CA GLU A 72 0.15 7.99 -20.20
C GLU A 72 -0.47 8.88 -19.12
N ASN A 73 -1.79 8.80 -18.91
CA ASN A 73 -2.47 9.48 -17.81
C ASN A 73 -2.02 8.92 -16.46
N TYR A 74 -1.89 7.59 -16.35
CA TYR A 74 -1.35 6.94 -15.16
C TYR A 74 0.08 7.42 -14.87
N PHE A 75 0.96 7.41 -15.86
CA PHE A 75 2.36 7.81 -15.73
C PHE A 75 2.48 9.27 -15.33
N THR A 76 1.69 10.15 -15.96
CA THR A 76 1.64 11.59 -15.65
C THR A 76 1.13 11.84 -14.22
N ALA A 77 0.09 11.12 -13.79
CA ALA A 77 -0.44 11.22 -12.42
C ALA A 77 0.50 10.62 -11.37
N CYS A 78 1.21 9.55 -11.72
CA CYS A 78 2.18 8.87 -10.84
C CYS A 78 3.37 9.77 -10.51
N GLN A 79 3.67 10.78 -11.33
CA GLN A 79 4.78 11.73 -11.17
C GLN A 79 6.06 11.07 -10.62
N PRO A 80 6.65 10.11 -11.36
CA PRO A 80 7.79 9.35 -10.85
C PRO A 80 8.93 10.31 -10.51
N GLN A 81 9.30 10.35 -9.23
CA GLN A 81 10.30 11.29 -8.69
C GLN A 81 11.74 10.91 -9.05
N SER A 82 11.98 9.63 -9.33
CA SER A 82 13.30 9.14 -9.72
C SER A 82 13.19 7.93 -10.64
N LEU A 83 14.08 7.87 -11.62
CA LEU A 83 14.20 6.78 -12.57
C LEU A 83 15.59 6.15 -12.38
N PHE A 84 15.61 4.88 -11.95
CA PHE A 84 16.84 4.12 -11.85
C PHE A 84 16.93 3.18 -13.04
N TYR A 85 17.91 3.40 -13.92
CA TYR A 85 18.22 2.51 -15.02
C TYR A 85 19.69 2.10 -14.91
N SER A 86 19.96 0.82 -15.14
CA SER A 86 21.30 0.28 -15.31
C SER A 86 21.50 -0.02 -16.78
N TYR A 87 22.43 0.67 -17.42
CA TYR A 87 22.82 0.44 -18.80
C TYR A 87 24.29 0.03 -18.81
N GLU A 88 24.58 -1.15 -19.37
CA GLU A 88 25.94 -1.57 -19.67
C GLU A 88 26.40 -0.85 -20.95
N SER A 89 27.08 0.27 -20.76
CA SER A 89 27.74 0.95 -21.87
C SER A 89 28.90 0.13 -22.39
N ARG A 90 28.84 -0.29 -23.66
CA ARG A 90 30.07 -0.63 -24.38
C ARG A 90 30.90 0.64 -24.45
N PHE A 91 32.12 0.58 -23.93
CA PHE A 91 33.06 1.70 -23.83
C PHE A 91 32.93 2.63 -25.04
N HIS A 92 32.69 3.91 -24.80
CA HIS A 92 32.66 4.91 -25.85
C HIS A 92 34.04 4.94 -26.54
N LEU A 93 34.08 5.35 -27.82
CA LEU A 93 35.30 5.32 -28.63
C LEU A 93 36.45 6.08 -27.95
N ASP A 94 36.14 7.19 -27.27
CA ASP A 94 37.08 7.98 -26.46
C ASP A 94 37.64 7.20 -25.27
N THR A 95 36.82 6.36 -24.62
CA THR A 95 37.21 5.50 -23.50
C THR A 95 38.07 4.33 -23.98
N ILE A 96 37.76 3.76 -25.14
CA ILE A 96 38.57 2.72 -25.78
C ILE A 96 39.92 3.29 -26.22
N ILE A 97 39.94 4.48 -26.85
CA ILE A 97 41.16 5.15 -27.28
C ILE A 97 42.03 5.52 -26.07
N THR A 98 41.45 6.09 -25.02
CA THR A 98 42.19 6.41 -23.78
C THR A 98 42.65 5.15 -23.05
N MET A 99 41.84 4.09 -22.95
CA MET A 99 42.29 2.81 -22.38
C MET A 99 43.41 2.18 -23.21
N SER A 100 43.34 2.27 -24.53
CA SER A 100 44.37 1.74 -25.44
C SER A 100 45.67 2.55 -25.35
N LEU A 101 45.60 3.88 -25.31
CA LEU A 101 46.75 4.76 -25.10
C LEU A 101 47.38 4.56 -23.72
N ASN A 102 46.56 4.42 -22.67
CA ASN A 102 47.01 4.14 -21.31
C ASN A 102 47.66 2.76 -21.19
N ALA A 103 47.09 1.74 -21.85
CA ALA A 103 47.64 0.40 -21.90
C ALA A 103 48.95 0.35 -22.70
N PHE A 104 49.04 1.05 -23.83
CA PHE A 104 50.25 1.13 -24.63
C PHE A 104 51.37 1.86 -23.88
N GLY A 105 51.06 2.99 -23.25
CA GLY A 105 51.97 3.73 -22.39
C GLY A 105 52.48 2.87 -21.23
N GLY A 106 51.57 2.27 -20.45
CA GLY A 106 51.94 1.41 -19.32
C GLY A 106 52.75 0.17 -19.72
N LEU A 107 52.43 -0.44 -20.87
CA LEU A 107 53.15 -1.60 -21.40
C LEU A 107 54.56 -1.24 -21.86
N VAL A 108 54.75 -0.10 -22.53
CA VAL A 108 56.06 0.41 -22.94
C VAL A 108 56.93 0.70 -21.71
N THR A 109 56.39 1.39 -20.69
CA THR A 109 57.16 1.66 -19.46
C THR A 109 57.51 0.39 -18.70
N ALA A 110 56.60 -0.59 -18.64
CA ALA A 110 56.87 -1.89 -18.03
C ALA A 110 57.97 -2.65 -18.79
N TRP A 111 57.94 -2.63 -20.12
CA TRP A 111 59.00 -3.22 -20.94
C TRP A 111 60.34 -2.50 -20.75
N GLU A 112 60.39 -1.18 -20.68
CA GLU A 112 61.64 -0.45 -20.42
C GLU A 112 62.23 -0.74 -19.04
N LEU A 113 61.42 -1.07 -18.04
CA LEU A 113 61.88 -1.48 -16.71
C LEU A 113 62.31 -2.96 -16.66
N ILE A 114 61.59 -3.82 -17.36
CA ILE A 114 61.79 -5.27 -17.33
C ILE A 114 62.95 -5.67 -18.27
N THR A 115 63.14 -4.99 -19.40
CA THR A 115 64.16 -5.34 -20.41
C THR A 115 65.58 -5.27 -19.84
N PRO A 116 66.02 -4.22 -19.11
CA PRO A 116 67.33 -4.19 -18.47
C PRO A 116 67.50 -5.31 -17.43
N ALA A 117 66.46 -5.59 -16.64
CA ALA A 117 66.48 -6.65 -15.64
C ALA A 117 66.63 -8.04 -16.28
N ILE A 118 65.88 -8.32 -17.36
CA ILE A 118 65.98 -9.55 -18.15
C ILE A 118 67.36 -9.65 -18.79
N VAL A 119 67.89 -8.56 -19.35
CA VAL A 119 69.24 -8.54 -19.95
C VAL A 119 70.31 -8.81 -18.90
N ILE A 120 70.22 -8.22 -17.70
CA ILE A 120 71.16 -8.47 -16.60
C ILE A 120 71.07 -9.94 -16.13
N ILE A 121 69.86 -10.49 -16.01
CA ILE A 121 69.64 -11.90 -15.64
C ILE A 121 70.21 -12.82 -16.72
N TRP A 122 69.98 -12.51 -18.00
CA TRP A 122 70.49 -13.28 -19.13
C TRP A 122 72.01 -13.22 -19.23
N GLN A 123 72.61 -12.04 -18.98
CA GLN A 123 74.07 -11.88 -18.89
C GLN A 123 74.66 -12.68 -17.72
N ARG A 124 74.00 -12.71 -16.55
CA ARG A 124 74.41 -13.54 -15.40
C ARG A 124 74.33 -15.04 -15.70
N ILE A 125 73.30 -15.48 -16.42
CA ILE A 125 73.15 -16.88 -16.86
C ILE A 125 74.22 -17.25 -17.89
N LYS A 126 74.53 -16.34 -18.83
CA LYS A 126 75.58 -16.52 -19.84
C LYS A 126 76.97 -16.57 -19.21
N TRP A 127 77.26 -15.73 -18.22
CA TRP A 127 78.51 -15.76 -17.44
C TRP A 127 78.68 -17.07 -16.66
N LYS A 128 77.61 -17.59 -16.03
CA LYS A 128 77.66 -18.91 -15.37
C LYS A 128 77.91 -20.06 -16.36
N LYS A 129 77.44 -19.97 -17.60
CA LYS A 129 77.69 -20.98 -18.64
C LYS A 129 79.13 -20.92 -19.19
N GLN A 130 79.74 -19.74 -19.25
CA GLN A 130 81.09 -19.55 -19.80
C GLN A 130 82.20 -19.87 -18.79
N GLN A 131 81.89 -19.86 -17.49
CA GLN A 131 82.82 -20.25 -16.42
C GLN A 131 82.84 -21.77 -16.15
N SER A 132 81.95 -22.55 -16.79
CA SER A 132 81.87 -24.02 -16.64
C SER A 132 82.73 -24.82 -17.63
N GLN A 133 83.53 -24.17 -18.49
CA GLN A 133 84.37 -24.85 -19.49
C GLN A 133 85.89 -24.58 -19.38
N ARG A 134 86.35 -23.81 -18.40
CA ARG A 134 87.77 -23.71 -18.05
C ARG A 134 87.89 -23.58 -16.53
N PHE A 135 88.21 -24.69 -15.88
CA PHE A 135 89.06 -24.83 -14.69
C PHE A 135 88.75 -26.17 -14.00
N THR A 136 89.45 -27.23 -14.40
CA THR A 136 89.79 -28.36 -13.54
C THR A 136 91.27 -28.25 -13.23
N THR A 137 91.60 -27.85 -12.00
CA THR A 137 92.56 -28.49 -11.07
C THR A 137 92.89 -27.52 -9.94
N ALA A 138 92.62 -27.97 -8.69
CA ALA A 138 93.26 -27.66 -7.39
C ALA A 138 93.42 -26.17 -6.98
N GLU A 139 93.21 -25.71 -5.74
CA GLU A 139 93.22 -26.35 -4.41
C GLU A 139 92.58 -25.36 -3.40
N THR A 140 91.99 -25.93 -2.33
CA THR A 140 91.85 -25.44 -0.93
C THR A 140 91.47 -23.98 -0.62
N THR A 141 90.35 -23.78 0.08
CA THR A 141 90.30 -23.47 1.54
C THR A 141 88.87 -23.16 2.01
N CYS A 142 88.51 -23.70 3.18
CA CYS A 142 87.29 -23.41 3.93
C CYS A 142 87.54 -22.27 4.92
N VAL A 143 86.69 -21.24 4.97
CA VAL A 143 86.35 -20.50 6.22
C VAL A 143 84.94 -19.89 6.09
N GLU A 144 84.07 -20.37 6.99
CA GLU A 144 83.00 -19.71 7.75
C GLU A 144 82.39 -18.36 7.27
N LEU A 145 81.05 -18.37 7.14
CA LEU A 145 80.21 -17.19 6.89
C LEU A 145 79.63 -16.69 8.23
N GLU A 146 80.28 -15.70 8.83
CA GLU A 146 79.69 -14.94 9.94
C GLU A 146 78.73 -13.85 9.43
N LEU A 147 77.61 -13.78 10.14
CA LEU A 147 76.42 -13.00 9.88
C LEU A 147 76.54 -11.67 10.64
N MET A 148 76.81 -10.56 9.94
CA MET A 148 76.78 -9.22 10.57
C MET A 148 75.70 -8.31 10.01
N LYS A 149 74.81 -7.96 10.94
CA LYS A 149 73.85 -6.86 10.92
C LYS A 149 74.54 -5.52 10.61
N MET A 150 73.95 -4.70 9.74
CA MET A 150 74.27 -3.27 9.67
C MET A 150 73.03 -2.43 9.97
N ALA A 151 73.08 -1.78 11.13
CA ALA A 151 72.28 -0.60 11.45
C ALA A 151 72.73 0.61 10.59
N PRO A 152 71.85 1.59 10.33
CA PRO A 152 72.11 2.66 9.37
C PRO A 152 73.09 3.70 9.93
N LYS A 153 74.17 3.98 9.17
CA LYS A 153 75.10 5.10 9.40
C LYS A 153 74.49 6.42 8.87
N PRO A 154 74.82 7.58 9.47
CA PRO A 154 74.28 8.87 9.04
C PRO A 154 74.81 9.23 7.65
N ILE A 155 73.91 9.75 6.81
CA ILE A 155 74.16 10.05 5.39
C ILE A 155 75.32 11.04 5.27
N ASN A 156 76.40 10.57 4.64
CA ASN A 156 77.65 11.27 4.45
C ASN A 156 77.45 12.51 3.56
N LYS A 157 77.98 13.69 3.95
CA LYS A 157 77.83 14.97 3.21
C LYS A 157 78.29 14.86 1.75
N ALA A 158 79.23 13.96 1.44
CA ALA A 158 79.68 13.70 0.09
C ALA A 158 78.59 13.06 -0.80
N VAL A 159 77.74 12.20 -0.23
CA VAL A 159 76.61 11.57 -0.95
C VAL A 159 75.53 12.60 -1.24
N THR A 160 75.23 13.49 -0.29
CA THR A 160 74.26 14.57 -0.50
C THR A 160 74.74 15.59 -1.55
N VAL A 161 76.04 15.91 -1.59
CA VAL A 161 76.60 16.77 -2.64
C VAL A 161 76.60 16.09 -4.01
N HIS A 162 76.92 14.79 -4.06
CA HIS A 162 76.89 14.04 -5.32
C HIS A 162 75.47 13.92 -5.86
N VAL A 163 74.51 13.53 -5.01
CA VAL A 163 73.08 13.47 -5.36
C VAL A 163 72.56 14.84 -5.78
N ARG A 164 72.92 15.92 -5.07
CA ARG A 164 72.49 17.28 -5.42
C ARG A 164 73.05 17.73 -6.78
N ARG A 165 74.30 17.36 -7.10
CA ARG A 165 74.92 17.66 -8.40
C ARG A 165 74.28 16.85 -9.52
N THR A 166 74.01 15.56 -9.28
CA THR A 166 73.33 14.68 -10.23
C THR A 166 71.89 15.12 -10.49
N ILE A 167 71.14 15.54 -9.47
CA ILE A 167 69.79 16.11 -9.60
C ILE A 167 69.84 17.47 -10.34
N HIS A 168 70.81 18.32 -10.03
CA HIS A 168 70.92 19.64 -10.65
C HIS A 168 71.20 19.56 -12.16
N ASN A 169 72.02 18.58 -12.56
CA ASN A 169 72.43 18.33 -13.94
C ASN A 169 71.64 17.19 -14.60
N PHE A 170 70.52 16.78 -13.99
CA PHE A 170 69.70 15.72 -14.53
C PHE A 170 69.03 16.21 -15.82
N ASN A 171 69.28 15.50 -16.92
CA ASN A 171 68.73 15.79 -18.22
C ASN A 171 68.09 14.52 -18.79
N LEU A 172 66.77 14.45 -18.76
CA LEU A 172 65.95 13.40 -19.37
C LEU A 172 65.92 13.49 -20.90
N PHE A 173 66.31 14.66 -21.46
CA PHE A 173 66.28 14.97 -22.88
C PHE A 173 67.70 15.33 -23.40
N PRO A 174 68.65 14.38 -23.41
CA PRO A 174 70.00 14.64 -23.90
C PRO A 174 70.03 14.84 -25.42
N SER A 175 70.80 15.82 -25.90
CA SER A 175 71.04 16.00 -27.34
C SER A 175 72.11 15.04 -27.87
N ASN A 176 71.98 14.65 -29.14
CA ASN A 176 72.98 13.88 -29.87
C ASN A 176 74.27 14.69 -30.10
N ASN A 177 74.20 16.02 -30.09
CA ASN A 177 75.34 16.90 -30.30
C ASN A 177 75.86 17.46 -28.97
N LYS A 178 76.77 16.72 -28.32
CA LYS A 178 77.32 17.06 -27.00
C LYS A 178 78.19 18.33 -26.97
N GLN A 179 78.41 18.96 -28.12
CA GLN A 179 79.21 20.18 -28.27
C GLN A 179 78.37 21.46 -28.29
N ASP A 180 77.03 21.35 -28.27
CA ASP A 180 76.12 22.50 -28.20
C ASP A 180 75.65 22.76 -26.75
N PRO A 181 76.20 23.77 -26.05
CA PRO A 181 75.81 24.10 -24.67
C PRO A 181 74.39 24.66 -24.57
N GLU A 182 73.79 25.14 -25.66
CA GLU A 182 72.41 25.65 -25.68
C GLU A 182 71.40 24.50 -25.67
N GLU A 183 71.67 23.44 -26.42
CA GLU A 183 70.84 22.23 -26.44
C GLU A 183 70.88 21.46 -25.12
N GLU A 184 72.04 21.41 -24.46
CA GLU A 184 72.15 20.82 -23.12
C GLU A 184 71.31 21.61 -22.10
N ARG A 185 71.31 22.94 -22.20
CA ARG A 185 70.50 23.82 -21.35
C ARG A 185 69.00 23.66 -21.60
N ILE A 186 68.58 23.52 -22.85
CA ILE A 186 67.19 23.22 -23.24
C ILE A 186 66.73 21.91 -22.59
N GLY A 187 67.54 20.85 -22.68
CA GLY A 187 67.21 19.55 -22.11
C GLY A 187 67.06 19.57 -20.59
N ILE A 188 67.96 20.25 -19.87
CA ILE A 188 67.88 20.39 -18.40
C ILE A 188 66.62 21.17 -18.00
N ILE A 189 66.25 22.23 -18.72
CA ILE A 189 65.04 23.03 -18.44
C ILE A 189 63.77 22.21 -18.73
N ALA A 190 63.72 21.52 -19.87
CA ALA A 190 62.61 20.64 -20.22
C ALA A 190 62.41 19.53 -19.19
N THR A 191 63.50 18.98 -18.66
CA THR A 191 63.48 17.96 -17.59
C THR A 191 62.85 18.49 -16.30
N ARG A 192 63.14 19.73 -15.91
CA ARG A 192 62.53 20.35 -14.71
C ARG A 192 61.04 20.59 -14.88
N PHE A 193 60.62 21.10 -16.04
CA PHE A 193 59.20 21.27 -16.35
C PHE A 193 58.46 19.93 -16.40
N TYR A 194 59.07 18.90 -17.01
CA TYR A 194 58.53 17.55 -17.05
C TYR A 194 58.23 17.02 -15.64
N ILE A 195 59.22 17.08 -14.72
CA ILE A 195 59.06 16.59 -13.35
C ILE A 195 57.96 17.37 -12.60
N ILE A 196 57.94 18.70 -12.72
CA ILE A 196 56.93 19.54 -12.06
C ILE A 196 55.51 19.22 -12.56
N LEU A 197 55.33 19.11 -13.87
CA LEU A 197 54.03 18.83 -14.48
C LEU A 197 53.50 17.44 -14.13
N ILE A 198 54.37 16.42 -14.12
CA ILE A 198 54.02 15.07 -13.66
C ILE A 198 53.57 15.10 -12.19
N ILE A 199 54.31 15.77 -11.30
CA ILE A 199 53.97 15.84 -9.88
C ILE A 199 52.63 16.57 -9.66
N ILE A 200 52.42 17.72 -10.32
CA ILE A 200 51.17 18.47 -10.24
C ILE A 200 50.00 17.63 -10.76
N GLY A 201 50.16 16.95 -11.91
CA GLY A 201 49.14 16.08 -12.47
C GLY A 201 48.76 14.94 -11.54
N LEU A 202 49.75 14.28 -10.92
CA LEU A 202 49.53 13.20 -9.95
C LEU A 202 48.82 13.70 -8.68
N ILE A 203 49.14 14.91 -8.19
CA ILE A 203 48.46 15.52 -7.05
C ILE A 203 46.98 15.80 -7.39
N ILE A 204 46.71 16.41 -8.55
CA ILE A 204 45.34 16.72 -9.00
C ILE A 204 44.52 15.44 -9.12
N LEU A 205 45.09 14.39 -9.74
CA LEU A 205 44.42 13.11 -9.90
C LEU A 205 44.20 12.40 -8.55
N GLY A 206 45.16 12.47 -7.63
CA GLY A 206 45.05 11.96 -6.27
C GLY A 206 43.90 12.64 -5.49
N PHE A 207 43.81 13.97 -5.57
CA PHE A 207 42.72 14.73 -4.96
C PHE A 207 41.36 14.38 -5.58
N TYR A 208 41.27 14.33 -6.91
CA TYR A 208 40.04 13.98 -7.62
C TYR A 208 39.54 12.58 -7.26
N THR A 209 40.45 11.59 -7.23
CA THR A 209 40.10 10.21 -6.87
C THR A 209 39.72 10.05 -5.40
N ALA A 210 40.36 10.80 -4.48
CA ALA A 210 40.01 10.77 -3.06
C ALA A 210 38.64 11.40 -2.76
N LEU A 211 38.21 12.39 -3.55
CA LEU A 211 36.94 13.09 -3.39
C LEU A 211 35.77 12.39 -4.11
N SER A 212 36.05 11.59 -5.13
CA SER A 212 35.01 10.89 -5.88
C SER A 212 34.40 9.73 -5.09
N LYS A 213 33.07 9.64 -5.10
CA LYS A 213 32.33 8.52 -4.51
C LYS A 213 31.85 7.59 -5.62
N HIS A 214 32.08 6.30 -5.44
CA HIS A 214 31.62 5.26 -6.36
C HIS A 214 30.51 4.43 -5.71
N SER A 215 29.41 4.22 -6.43
CA SER A 215 28.36 3.30 -6.05
C SER A 215 28.75 1.88 -6.42
N GLN A 216 28.66 0.96 -5.46
CA GLN A 216 28.84 -0.47 -5.67
C GLN A 216 27.52 -1.17 -5.37
N THR A 217 27.00 -1.92 -6.35
CA THR A 217 25.80 -2.76 -6.18
C THR A 217 26.21 -4.14 -5.71
N HIS A 218 25.65 -4.57 -4.59
CA HIS A 218 25.78 -5.93 -4.07
C HIS A 218 24.49 -6.70 -4.36
N THR A 219 24.62 -7.96 -4.80
CA THR A 219 23.49 -8.84 -5.10
C THR A 219 23.56 -10.07 -4.21
N VAL A 220 22.47 -10.37 -3.51
CA VAL A 220 22.29 -11.57 -2.71
C VAL A 220 21.21 -12.42 -3.39
N LYS A 221 21.55 -13.65 -3.77
CA LYS A 221 20.60 -14.59 -4.39
C LYS A 221 19.79 -15.30 -3.29
N GLU A 222 18.51 -15.53 -3.57
CA GLU A 222 17.57 -16.28 -2.71
C GLU A 222 17.73 -15.97 -1.21
N PRO A 223 17.53 -14.70 -0.81
CA PRO A 223 17.75 -14.30 0.57
C PRO A 223 16.73 -14.98 1.49
N SER A 224 17.18 -15.40 2.68
CA SER A 224 16.28 -15.80 3.76
C SER A 224 15.55 -14.57 4.33
N LEU A 225 14.43 -14.81 5.01
CA LEU A 225 13.69 -13.76 5.72
C LEU A 225 14.59 -12.98 6.70
N SER A 226 15.39 -13.69 7.50
CA SER A 226 16.32 -13.07 8.44
C SER A 226 17.36 -12.21 7.72
N LYS A 227 17.88 -12.67 6.57
CA LYS A 227 18.85 -11.92 5.80
C LYS A 227 18.24 -10.67 5.18
N PHE A 228 17.00 -10.76 4.72
CA PHE A 228 16.26 -9.60 4.25
C PHE A 228 16.05 -8.56 5.37
N GLU A 229 15.60 -8.99 6.56
CA GLU A 229 15.39 -8.08 7.70
C GLU A 229 16.70 -7.38 8.11
N GLU A 230 17.82 -8.12 8.15
CA GLU A 230 19.16 -7.58 8.39
C GLU A 230 19.53 -6.52 7.33
N LEU A 231 19.44 -6.86 6.04
CA LEU A 231 19.77 -5.94 4.95
C LEU A 231 18.85 -4.72 4.93
N HIS A 232 17.56 -4.89 5.22
CA HIS A 232 16.60 -3.80 5.28
C HIS A 232 16.94 -2.84 6.42
N SER A 233 17.39 -3.35 7.57
CA SER A 233 17.81 -2.49 8.70
C SER A 233 19.01 -1.60 8.37
N MET A 234 19.92 -2.06 7.51
CA MET A 234 21.14 -1.32 7.15
C MET A 234 21.00 -0.47 5.88
N TYR A 235 20.21 -0.94 4.91
CA TYR A 235 20.18 -0.40 3.55
C TYR A 235 18.76 -0.14 3.03
N ALA A 236 17.80 0.15 3.91
CA ALA A 236 16.37 0.34 3.56
C ALA A 236 16.13 1.22 2.31
N SER A 237 16.90 2.30 2.14
CA SER A 237 16.72 3.27 1.06
C SER A 237 17.19 2.81 -0.32
N THR A 238 18.07 1.81 -0.39
CA THR A 238 18.64 1.32 -1.66
C THR A 238 18.43 -0.17 -1.89
N LEU A 239 17.82 -0.88 -0.93
CA LEU A 239 17.53 -2.30 -1.00
C LEU A 239 16.30 -2.57 -1.87
N ASN A 240 16.49 -3.32 -2.95
CA ASN A 240 15.44 -3.79 -3.85
C ASN A 240 15.42 -5.31 -3.87
N CYS A 241 14.28 -5.88 -3.52
CA CYS A 241 14.05 -7.33 -3.48
C CYS A 241 12.78 -7.67 -4.26
N PRO A 242 12.86 -7.89 -5.59
CA PRO A 242 11.70 -8.24 -6.39
C PRO A 242 11.09 -9.57 -5.96
N CYS A 243 9.76 -9.61 -5.80
CA CYS A 243 9.04 -10.85 -5.56
C CYS A 243 8.98 -11.69 -6.86
N SER A 244 9.16 -13.00 -6.75
CA SER A 244 8.87 -13.92 -7.86
C SER A 244 7.36 -14.07 -8.10
N ARG A 245 6.55 -13.92 -7.05
CA ARG A 245 5.09 -13.86 -7.14
C ARG A 245 4.59 -12.52 -6.63
N PHE A 246 4.13 -11.68 -7.55
CA PHE A 246 3.67 -10.33 -7.23
C PHE A 246 2.24 -10.26 -6.72
N SER A 247 1.49 -11.37 -6.69
CA SER A 247 0.07 -11.36 -6.36
C SER A 247 -0.32 -12.56 -5.50
N MET A 248 -0.99 -12.31 -4.38
CA MET A 248 -1.27 -13.33 -3.36
C MET A 248 -2.68 -13.18 -2.78
N SER A 249 -3.43 -14.27 -2.64
CA SER A 249 -4.77 -14.20 -2.04
C SER A 249 -4.71 -13.81 -0.56
N HIS A 250 -5.67 -13.02 -0.09
CA HIS A 250 -5.76 -12.63 1.31
C HIS A 250 -5.89 -13.86 2.23
N SER A 251 -6.72 -14.83 1.88
CA SER A 251 -6.93 -16.07 2.65
C SER A 251 -5.65 -16.82 3.02
N ARG A 252 -4.56 -16.58 2.29
CA ARG A 252 -3.28 -17.22 2.49
C ARG A 252 -2.39 -16.50 3.51
N ILE A 253 -2.56 -15.18 3.70
CA ILE A 253 -1.68 -14.33 4.51
C ILE A 253 -2.38 -13.63 5.67
N MET A 254 -3.72 -13.62 5.67
CA MET A 254 -4.53 -13.03 6.73
C MET A 254 -5.74 -13.92 7.01
N SER A 255 -6.19 -13.90 8.25
CA SER A 255 -7.43 -14.53 8.70
C SER A 255 -8.25 -13.52 9.50
N LEU A 256 -9.56 -13.63 9.39
CA LEU A 256 -10.53 -12.77 10.07
C LEU A 256 -11.74 -13.64 10.43
N ARG A 257 -12.13 -13.63 11.71
CA ARG A 257 -13.32 -14.34 12.20
C ARG A 257 -14.11 -13.45 13.15
N PRO A 258 -15.41 -13.22 12.90
CA PRO A 258 -16.26 -12.49 13.82
C PRO A 258 -16.61 -13.36 15.03
N ARG A 259 -16.71 -12.73 16.19
CA ARG A 259 -17.37 -13.27 17.38
C ARG A 259 -18.70 -12.55 17.52
N TYR A 260 -19.82 -13.27 17.43
CA TYR A 260 -21.16 -12.67 17.51
C TYR A 260 -21.64 -12.50 18.96
N HIS A 261 -22.60 -11.60 19.13
CA HIS A 261 -23.30 -11.34 20.39
C HIS A 261 -24.05 -12.60 20.83
N SER A 262 -24.05 -12.86 22.14
CA SER A 262 -24.58 -14.08 22.76
C SER A 262 -26.03 -14.40 22.35
N ILE A 263 -26.87 -13.37 22.16
CA ILE A 263 -28.25 -13.49 21.67
C ILE A 263 -28.38 -14.33 20.39
N CYS A 264 -27.42 -14.23 19.45
CA CYS A 264 -27.46 -14.91 18.16
C CYS A 264 -27.19 -16.41 18.22
N SER A 265 -26.73 -16.91 19.37
CA SER A 265 -26.52 -18.34 19.65
C SER A 265 -27.22 -18.77 20.94
N SER A 266 -28.21 -18.00 21.39
CA SER A 266 -28.91 -18.24 22.64
C SER A 266 -30.20 -19.02 22.44
N GLU A 267 -30.74 -19.52 23.54
CA GLU A 267 -32.04 -20.19 23.60
C GLU A 267 -33.20 -19.32 23.07
N PHE A 268 -33.07 -17.99 23.11
CA PHE A 268 -34.11 -17.04 22.70
C PHE A 268 -34.32 -16.93 21.18
N VAL A 269 -33.45 -17.51 20.36
CA VAL A 269 -33.59 -17.55 18.89
C VAL A 269 -33.85 -18.97 18.36
N GLU A 270 -34.11 -19.92 19.26
CA GLU A 270 -34.38 -21.32 18.93
C GLU A 270 -35.88 -21.58 18.74
N ASP A 271 -36.21 -22.59 17.93
CA ASP A 271 -37.61 -22.91 17.58
C ASP A 271 -38.47 -23.24 18.80
N TYR A 272 -37.92 -23.92 19.82
CA TYR A 272 -38.71 -24.27 21.01
C TYR A 272 -39.05 -23.05 21.88
N TRP A 273 -38.24 -21.98 21.83
CA TRP A 273 -38.60 -20.73 22.49
C TRP A 273 -39.66 -20.00 21.68
N LEU A 274 -39.54 -19.97 20.36
CA LEU A 274 -40.55 -19.36 19.50
C LEU A 274 -41.91 -20.09 19.61
N ALA A 275 -41.89 -21.39 19.89
CA ALA A 275 -43.10 -22.18 20.21
C ALA A 275 -43.87 -21.66 21.44
N TYR A 276 -43.24 -20.89 22.34
CA TYR A 276 -43.93 -20.16 23.41
C TYR A 276 -45.14 -19.37 22.87
N PHE A 277 -45.02 -18.82 21.66
CA PHE A 277 -46.05 -17.97 21.05
C PHE A 277 -46.94 -18.69 20.02
N ALA A 278 -46.48 -19.83 19.49
CA ALA A 278 -47.15 -20.54 18.39
C ALA A 278 -48.47 -21.22 18.82
N ASP A 279 -48.60 -21.55 20.12
CA ASP A 279 -49.72 -22.32 20.67
C ASP A 279 -50.79 -21.47 21.37
N VAL A 280 -50.89 -20.19 21.01
CA VAL A 280 -52.10 -19.40 21.26
C VAL A 280 -53.18 -19.89 20.28
N GLU A 281 -53.63 -21.12 20.47
CA GLU A 281 -54.80 -21.69 19.80
C GLU A 281 -56.00 -20.91 20.33
N LYS A 282 -56.26 -19.75 19.72
CA LYS A 282 -57.43 -18.94 20.01
C LYS A 282 -58.63 -19.83 19.71
N ASP A 283 -59.27 -20.39 20.73
CA ASP A 283 -60.69 -20.66 20.63
C ASP A 283 -61.32 -19.28 20.40
N VAL A 284 -61.59 -18.98 19.12
CA VAL A 284 -61.71 -17.62 18.54
C VAL A 284 -62.80 -16.77 19.21
N HIS A 285 -63.59 -17.38 20.08
CA HIS A 285 -64.70 -16.77 20.80
C HIS A 285 -64.37 -16.30 22.24
N ALA A 286 -63.21 -16.64 22.82
CA ALA A 286 -62.93 -16.34 24.23
C ALA A 286 -61.83 -15.29 24.49
N VAL A 287 -60.72 -15.27 23.74
CA VAL A 287 -59.52 -14.49 24.11
C VAL A 287 -59.41 -13.16 23.34
N GLU A 288 -59.77 -12.05 23.99
CA GLU A 288 -59.52 -10.69 23.51
C GLU A 288 -58.29 -10.10 24.22
N LEU A 289 -57.11 -10.31 23.64
CA LEU A 289 -55.87 -9.64 24.04
C LEU A 289 -55.65 -8.38 23.21
N VAL A 290 -55.11 -7.35 23.85
CA VAL A 290 -54.68 -6.13 23.16
C VAL A 290 -53.49 -6.42 22.25
N SER A 291 -53.39 -5.69 21.13
CA SER A 291 -52.35 -5.90 20.12
C SER A 291 -50.92 -5.58 20.59
N SER A 292 -50.73 -5.05 21.80
CA SER A 292 -49.43 -4.82 22.43
C SER A 292 -49.09 -5.81 23.54
N ASP A 293 -49.95 -6.79 23.81
CA ASP A 293 -49.66 -7.81 24.81
C ASP A 293 -48.49 -8.68 24.35
N PHE A 294 -47.51 -8.87 25.24
CA PHE A 294 -46.28 -9.63 24.96
C PHE A 294 -46.56 -11.02 24.37
N ARG A 295 -47.64 -11.68 24.80
CA ARG A 295 -48.00 -13.03 24.32
C ARG A 295 -48.51 -13.02 22.89
N VAL A 296 -48.91 -11.86 22.37
CA VAL A 296 -49.31 -11.66 20.97
C VAL A 296 -48.12 -11.23 20.12
N ILE A 297 -47.28 -10.32 20.61
CA ILE A 297 -46.22 -9.68 19.80
C ILE A 297 -44.83 -10.27 19.98
N GLY A 298 -44.59 -11.02 21.06
CA GLY A 298 -43.25 -11.51 21.39
C GLY A 298 -42.68 -12.48 20.36
N GLN A 299 -43.53 -13.23 19.64
CA GLN A 299 -43.06 -14.05 18.52
C GLN A 299 -42.35 -13.20 17.47
N ALA A 300 -42.97 -12.08 17.05
CA ALA A 300 -42.42 -11.20 16.04
C ALA A 300 -41.10 -10.58 16.51
N PHE A 301 -40.97 -10.28 17.81
CA PHE A 301 -39.72 -9.79 18.40
C PHE A 301 -38.57 -10.79 18.23
N PHE A 302 -38.76 -12.02 18.74
CA PHE A 302 -37.69 -13.03 18.73
C PHE A 302 -37.44 -13.58 17.33
N GLU A 303 -38.46 -13.68 16.49
CA GLU A 303 -38.33 -14.08 15.08
C GLU A 303 -37.51 -13.07 14.29
N LEU A 304 -37.76 -11.77 14.51
CA LEU A 304 -36.98 -10.72 13.86
C LEU A 304 -35.56 -10.67 14.41
N MET A 305 -35.35 -10.84 15.72
CA MET A 305 -34.02 -10.98 16.31
C MET A 305 -33.23 -12.13 15.68
N ARG A 306 -33.85 -13.31 15.55
CA ARG A 306 -33.29 -14.47 14.85
C ARG A 306 -32.92 -14.16 13.41
N THR A 307 -33.83 -13.51 12.69
CA THR A 307 -33.64 -13.12 11.28
C THR A 307 -32.47 -12.15 11.12
N LEU A 308 -32.38 -11.14 11.98
CA LEU A 308 -31.27 -10.18 11.96
C LEU A 308 -29.93 -10.86 12.27
N CYS A 309 -29.87 -11.72 13.30
CA CYS A 309 -28.67 -12.50 13.62
C CYS A 309 -28.21 -13.39 12.45
N LYS A 310 -29.15 -14.13 11.85
CA LYS A 310 -28.87 -14.99 10.69
C LYS A 310 -28.38 -14.18 9.49
N THR A 311 -29.06 -13.07 9.19
CA THR A 311 -28.70 -12.18 8.08
C THR A 311 -27.32 -11.55 8.27
N SER A 312 -26.99 -11.11 9.49
CA SER A 312 -25.65 -10.60 9.84
C SER A 312 -24.57 -11.65 9.63
N ASN A 313 -24.82 -12.89 10.07
CA ASN A 313 -23.90 -14.01 9.90
C ASN A 313 -23.67 -14.31 8.42
N GLU A 314 -24.73 -14.57 7.66
CA GLU A 314 -24.65 -14.90 6.24
C GLU A 314 -24.00 -13.78 5.42
N THR A 315 -24.32 -12.52 5.72
CA THR A 315 -23.71 -11.35 5.05
C THR A 315 -22.20 -11.31 5.26
N ILE A 316 -21.74 -11.48 6.50
CA ILE A 316 -20.30 -11.44 6.83
C ILE A 316 -19.59 -12.67 6.25
N GLU A 317 -20.15 -13.87 6.36
CA GLU A 317 -19.57 -15.09 5.78
C GLU A 317 -19.41 -14.99 4.26
N ASN A 318 -20.41 -14.45 3.56
CA ASN A 318 -20.33 -14.23 2.12
C ASN A 318 -19.28 -13.15 1.79
N ALA A 319 -19.23 -12.06 2.56
CA ALA A 319 -18.22 -11.02 2.39
C ALA A 319 -16.80 -11.57 2.65
N LEU A 320 -16.60 -12.43 3.65
CA LEU A 320 -15.33 -13.07 3.96
C LEU A 320 -14.84 -13.97 2.82
N LYS A 321 -15.73 -14.72 2.16
CA LYS A 321 -15.38 -15.53 0.97
C LYS A 321 -14.85 -14.65 -0.16
N VAL A 322 -15.52 -13.53 -0.45
CA VAL A 322 -15.07 -12.56 -1.46
C VAL A 322 -13.75 -11.93 -1.05
N PHE A 323 -13.64 -11.47 0.19
CA PHE A 323 -12.42 -10.86 0.73
C PHE A 323 -11.22 -11.81 0.68
N GLY A 324 -11.42 -13.08 1.00
CA GLY A 324 -10.39 -14.11 0.94
C GLY A 324 -9.89 -14.40 -0.47
N SER A 325 -10.74 -14.20 -1.49
CA SER A 325 -10.40 -14.34 -2.91
C SER A 325 -9.62 -13.14 -3.47
N ASN A 326 -9.81 -11.95 -2.88
CA ASN A 326 -9.07 -10.75 -3.25
C ASN A 326 -7.57 -10.93 -3.02
N ARG A 327 -6.77 -10.15 -3.76
CA ARG A 327 -5.31 -10.33 -3.84
C ARG A 327 -4.55 -9.10 -3.36
N LEU A 328 -3.53 -9.34 -2.54
CA LEU A 328 -2.48 -8.36 -2.26
C LEU A 328 -1.46 -8.41 -3.41
N VAL A 329 -1.17 -7.25 -4.00
CA VAL A 329 -0.23 -7.11 -5.11
C VAL A 329 1.00 -6.33 -4.65
N THR A 330 2.18 -6.94 -4.73
CA THR A 330 3.47 -6.35 -4.33
C THR A 330 4.57 -6.74 -5.31
N MET A 331 5.19 -5.77 -5.99
CA MET A 331 6.32 -6.04 -6.90
C MET A 331 7.61 -6.34 -6.15
N TYR A 332 7.79 -5.69 -5.00
CA TYR A 332 8.96 -5.85 -4.13
C TYR A 332 8.51 -6.36 -2.75
N VAL A 333 9.40 -7.03 -2.05
CA VAL A 333 9.18 -7.49 -0.67
C VAL A 333 8.85 -6.27 0.20
N LEU A 334 7.68 -6.28 0.83
CA LEU A 334 7.34 -5.30 1.85
C LEU A 334 8.12 -5.58 3.13
N SER A 335 8.55 -4.52 3.81
CA SER A 335 9.04 -4.66 5.18
C SER A 335 7.92 -5.16 6.10
N ARG A 336 8.27 -5.71 7.27
CA ARG A 336 7.30 -6.18 8.25
C ARG A 336 6.32 -5.08 8.67
N THR A 337 6.81 -3.84 8.83
CA THR A 337 5.99 -2.69 9.19
C THR A 337 5.04 -2.30 8.06
N GLN A 338 5.53 -2.23 6.81
CA GLN A 338 4.71 -1.95 5.64
C GLN A 338 3.63 -3.02 5.45
N PHE A 339 4.00 -4.30 5.53
CA PHE A 339 3.05 -5.41 5.46
C PHE A 339 1.96 -5.31 6.52
N ASN A 340 2.32 -5.03 7.77
CA ASN A 340 1.35 -4.90 8.86
C ASN A 340 0.39 -3.72 8.63
N ILE A 341 0.90 -2.56 8.17
CA ILE A 341 0.07 -1.40 7.85
C ILE A 341 -0.90 -1.71 6.70
N GLU A 342 -0.38 -2.27 5.61
CA GLU A 342 -1.16 -2.61 4.42
C GLU A 342 -2.26 -3.65 4.72
N THR A 343 -1.94 -4.68 5.50
CA THR A 343 -2.90 -5.74 5.85
C THR A 343 -3.93 -5.27 6.87
N MET A 344 -3.52 -4.56 7.93
CA MET A 344 -4.46 -4.02 8.93
C MET A 344 -5.39 -2.96 8.34
N THR A 345 -4.90 -2.14 7.41
CA THR A 345 -5.76 -1.17 6.71
C THR A 345 -6.82 -1.88 5.87
N ARG A 346 -6.47 -2.97 5.19
CA ARG A 346 -7.43 -3.77 4.42
C ARG A 346 -8.46 -4.48 5.30
N LEU A 347 -8.03 -5.05 6.43
CA LEU A 347 -8.92 -5.69 7.40
C LEU A 347 -9.93 -4.68 7.97
N LYS A 348 -9.46 -3.53 8.47
CA LYS A 348 -10.34 -2.46 8.98
C LYS A 348 -11.32 -1.96 7.93
N ARG A 349 -10.86 -1.76 6.69
CA ARG A 349 -11.74 -1.35 5.59
C ARG A 349 -12.81 -2.40 5.31
N PHE A 350 -12.44 -3.67 5.29
CA PHE A 350 -13.39 -4.77 5.13
C PHE A 350 -14.46 -4.78 6.23
N GLU A 351 -14.05 -4.69 7.50
CA GLU A 351 -14.94 -4.65 8.65
C GLU A 351 -15.95 -3.49 8.52
N GLN A 352 -15.46 -2.28 8.27
CA GLN A 352 -16.29 -1.07 8.15
C GLN A 352 -17.26 -1.13 6.96
N GLN A 353 -16.78 -1.53 5.78
CA GLN A 353 -17.61 -1.57 4.58
C GLN A 353 -18.70 -2.64 4.67
N THR A 354 -18.37 -3.82 5.22
CA THR A 354 -19.32 -4.92 5.36
C THR A 354 -20.44 -4.55 6.32
N ILE A 355 -20.10 -4.01 7.49
CA ILE A 355 -21.09 -3.55 8.48
C ILE A 355 -21.92 -2.40 7.90
N SER A 356 -21.29 -1.38 7.32
CA SER A 356 -22.01 -0.24 6.75
C SER A 356 -22.99 -0.65 5.66
N SER A 357 -22.62 -1.59 4.78
CA SER A 357 -23.51 -2.10 3.74
C SER A 357 -24.76 -2.76 4.34
N LEU A 358 -24.61 -3.56 5.40
CA LEU A 358 -25.75 -4.20 6.08
C LEU A 358 -26.65 -3.15 6.75
N VAL A 359 -26.06 -2.20 7.49
CA VAL A 359 -26.82 -1.15 8.19
C VAL A 359 -27.60 -0.28 7.20
N ASN A 360 -26.99 0.07 6.06
CA ASN A 360 -27.66 0.84 5.02
C ASN A 360 -28.84 0.06 4.42
N LEU A 361 -28.72 -1.26 4.25
CA LEU A 361 -29.82 -2.11 3.79
C LEU A 361 -30.99 -2.11 4.80
N ILE A 362 -30.69 -2.25 6.09
CA ILE A 362 -31.71 -2.21 7.15
C ILE A 362 -32.41 -0.84 7.17
N GLN A 363 -31.65 0.25 7.04
CA GLN A 363 -32.20 1.61 6.97
C GLN A 363 -33.07 1.81 5.72
N LEU A 364 -32.67 1.25 4.58
CA LEU A 364 -33.46 1.27 3.35
C LEU A 364 -34.79 0.54 3.53
N ILE A 365 -34.77 -0.65 4.17
CA ILE A 365 -35.99 -1.41 4.48
C ILE A 365 -36.92 -0.59 5.38
N ARG A 366 -36.39 -0.03 6.49
CA ARG A 366 -37.18 0.81 7.41
C ARG A 366 -37.78 2.03 6.70
N SER A 367 -36.98 2.72 5.90
CA SER A 367 -37.42 3.89 5.13
C SER A 367 -38.49 3.50 4.11
N SER A 368 -38.33 2.36 3.43
CA SER A 368 -39.31 1.86 2.47
C SER A 368 -40.65 1.52 3.13
N ILE A 369 -40.62 0.82 4.26
CA ILE A 369 -41.82 0.49 5.05
C ILE A 369 -42.56 1.78 5.43
N LYS A 370 -41.82 2.78 5.93
CA LYS A 370 -42.36 4.08 6.36
C LYS A 370 -42.97 4.88 5.21
N THR A 371 -42.22 5.08 4.13
CA THR A 371 -42.65 5.90 2.99
C THR A 371 -43.89 5.30 2.31
N ASN A 372 -44.00 3.97 2.28
CA ASN A 372 -45.15 3.28 1.70
C ASN A 372 -46.29 3.08 2.70
N GLN A 373 -46.15 3.52 3.96
CA GLN A 373 -47.14 3.37 5.02
C GLN A 373 -47.69 1.93 5.12
N VAL A 374 -46.79 0.94 5.04
CA VAL A 374 -47.15 -0.48 4.98
C VAL A 374 -47.90 -0.85 6.25
N VAL A 375 -49.17 -1.27 6.12
CA VAL A 375 -49.98 -1.69 7.27
C VAL A 375 -49.48 -3.04 7.77
N GLU A 376 -49.14 -3.12 9.06
CA GLU A 376 -48.76 -4.39 9.67
C GLU A 376 -49.98 -5.27 9.96
N GLY A 377 -49.83 -6.59 9.84
CA GLY A 377 -50.92 -7.54 10.05
C GLY A 377 -51.52 -7.51 11.47
N MET A 378 -50.77 -7.01 12.46
CA MET A 378 -51.23 -6.82 13.84
C MET A 378 -51.78 -5.42 14.13
N PHE A 379 -51.89 -4.56 13.10
CA PHE A 379 -52.44 -3.20 13.18
C PHE A 379 -51.77 -2.31 14.25
N THR A 380 -50.46 -2.46 14.36
CA THR A 380 -49.54 -1.80 15.30
C THR A 380 -49.27 -0.35 14.91
N ASN A 381 -49.16 -0.08 13.61
CA ASN A 381 -48.98 1.25 13.03
C ASN A 381 -50.28 1.92 12.57
N ALA A 382 -51.21 1.15 12.00
CA ALA A 382 -52.47 1.63 11.49
C ALA A 382 -53.54 0.54 11.61
N GLY A 383 -54.80 0.92 11.80
CA GLY A 383 -55.89 -0.03 11.96
C GLY A 383 -57.23 0.50 11.45
N PRO A 384 -58.24 -0.37 11.36
CA PRO A 384 -59.57 0.01 10.92
C PRO A 384 -60.23 0.92 11.96
N LYS A 385 -60.88 1.98 11.49
CA LYS A 385 -61.74 2.88 12.24
C LYS A 385 -63.13 2.83 11.60
N SER A 386 -64.12 2.46 12.39
CA SER A 386 -65.52 2.46 11.99
C SER A 386 -66.20 3.73 12.50
N LYS A 387 -66.83 4.49 11.61
CA LYS A 387 -67.69 5.62 11.97
C LYS A 387 -69.10 5.33 11.47
N TYR A 388 -70.05 5.25 12.40
CA TYR A 388 -71.46 5.17 12.07
C TYR A 388 -71.98 6.57 11.72
N ASP A 389 -72.62 6.67 10.57
CA ASP A 389 -73.30 7.88 10.14
C ASP A 389 -74.78 7.78 10.54
N ASN A 390 -75.18 8.63 11.50
CA ASN A 390 -76.54 8.69 12.01
C ASN A 390 -77.56 9.13 10.95
N GLU A 391 -77.16 9.90 9.94
CA GLU A 391 -78.06 10.43 8.91
C GLU A 391 -78.34 9.38 7.83
N THR A 392 -77.31 8.65 7.41
CA THR A 392 -77.43 7.62 6.36
C THR A 392 -77.68 6.21 6.91
N SER A 393 -77.60 6.03 8.24
CA SER A 393 -77.65 4.73 8.93
C SER A 393 -76.65 3.71 8.37
N LYS A 394 -75.48 4.19 7.94
CA LYS A 394 -74.42 3.38 7.33
C LYS A 394 -73.14 3.44 8.14
N TRP A 395 -72.42 2.32 8.15
CA TRP A 395 -71.05 2.26 8.65
C TRP A 395 -70.09 2.69 7.54
N SER A 396 -69.24 3.67 7.85
CA SER A 396 -68.05 3.98 7.07
C SER A 396 -66.84 3.35 7.73
N PHE A 397 -66.06 2.60 6.94
CA PHE A 397 -64.81 2.02 7.38
C PHE A 397 -63.67 2.81 6.76
N SER A 398 -62.77 3.27 7.62
CA SER A 398 -61.56 3.99 7.21
C SER A 398 -60.35 3.34 7.85
N TYR A 399 -59.18 3.51 7.26
CA TYR A 399 -57.93 3.14 7.89
C TYR A 399 -57.28 4.40 8.47
N GLY A 400 -56.81 4.31 9.70
CA GLY A 400 -56.17 5.44 10.35
C GLY A 400 -54.93 5.01 11.13
N PRO A 401 -53.95 5.93 11.30
CA PRO A 401 -52.78 5.66 12.11
C PRO A 401 -53.17 5.40 13.57
N ARG A 402 -52.37 4.55 14.22
CA ARG A 402 -52.37 4.34 15.67
C ARG A 402 -51.71 5.54 16.35
N ASN A 403 -52.31 5.93 17.46
CA ASN A 403 -51.81 6.96 18.34
C ASN A 403 -51.42 6.34 19.68
N TYR A 404 -50.35 6.86 20.27
CA TYR A 404 -49.78 6.43 21.55
C TYR A 404 -49.98 7.55 22.58
N TYR A 405 -50.22 7.17 23.84
CA TYR A 405 -50.38 8.07 25.00
C TYR A 405 -51.26 9.29 24.71
N THR A 406 -52.56 9.06 24.57
CA THR A 406 -53.56 10.14 24.41
C THR A 406 -53.26 11.12 23.26
N ASN A 407 -52.83 10.62 22.10
CA ASN A 407 -52.51 11.38 20.88
C ASN A 407 -51.22 12.24 20.92
N SER A 408 -50.34 12.05 21.89
CA SER A 408 -49.06 12.77 21.92
C SER A 408 -48.05 12.27 20.87
N CYS A 409 -48.20 11.02 20.40
CA CYS A 409 -47.37 10.45 19.33
C CYS A 409 -48.24 9.63 18.36
N SER A 410 -48.04 9.81 17.04
CA SER A 410 -48.78 9.11 16.00
C SER A 410 -47.83 8.46 15.00
N CYS A 411 -48.11 7.21 14.61
CA CYS A 411 -47.32 6.50 13.59
C CYS A 411 -47.41 7.11 12.18
N ALA A 412 -48.34 8.04 11.96
CA ALA A 412 -48.36 8.85 10.73
C ALA A 412 -47.32 9.97 10.73
N VAL A 413 -46.82 10.38 11.90
CA VAL A 413 -45.96 11.56 12.07
C VAL A 413 -44.55 11.16 12.52
N SER A 414 -44.43 10.19 13.43
CA SER A 414 -43.14 9.70 13.94
C SER A 414 -43.13 8.18 14.04
N ASP A 415 -42.01 7.59 13.67
CA ASP A 415 -41.65 6.17 13.84
C ASP A 415 -40.96 5.90 15.18
N GLU A 416 -40.61 6.95 15.93
CA GLU A 416 -40.04 6.83 17.28
C GLU A 416 -41.12 6.63 18.35
N CYS A 417 -42.40 6.64 17.97
CA CYS A 417 -43.50 6.36 18.88
C CYS A 417 -43.34 4.96 19.46
N SER A 418 -43.16 4.89 20.77
CA SER A 418 -42.98 3.63 21.48
C SER A 418 -43.65 3.62 22.84
N ARG A 419 -43.95 2.42 23.34
CA ARG A 419 -44.48 2.20 24.70
C ARG A 419 -43.96 0.89 25.32
N PRO A 420 -43.93 0.77 26.66
CA PRO A 420 -43.53 -0.47 27.31
C PRO A 420 -44.38 -1.66 26.87
N VAL A 421 -43.73 -2.81 26.72
CA VAL A 421 -44.38 -4.10 26.48
C VAL A 421 -44.59 -4.83 27.80
N GLY A 422 -45.64 -5.63 27.85
CA GLY A 422 -45.91 -6.44 29.02
C GLY A 422 -47.16 -7.29 28.88
N PHE A 423 -47.63 -7.79 30.02
CA PHE A 423 -48.85 -8.57 30.11
C PHE A 423 -50.02 -7.65 30.47
N HIS A 424 -51.12 -7.76 29.71
CA HIS A 424 -52.35 -7.03 29.95
C HIS A 424 -53.46 -7.99 30.42
N PHE A 425 -54.41 -7.46 31.18
CA PHE A 425 -55.68 -8.16 31.45
C PHE A 425 -56.46 -8.39 30.15
N GLN A 426 -57.21 -9.49 30.12
CA GLN A 426 -58.20 -9.80 29.09
C GLN A 426 -59.25 -8.69 29.05
N LYS A 427 -59.66 -8.27 27.84
CA LYS A 427 -60.61 -7.16 27.63
C LYS A 427 -60.12 -5.79 28.15
N SER A 428 -58.83 -5.62 28.43
CA SER A 428 -58.28 -4.30 28.75
C SER A 428 -58.57 -3.34 27.60
N THR A 429 -59.22 -2.21 27.92
CA THR A 429 -59.43 -1.10 26.99
C THR A 429 -58.20 -0.19 26.92
N SER A 430 -57.29 -0.26 27.91
CA SER A 430 -56.04 0.48 27.92
C SER A 430 -54.95 -0.34 27.22
N ALA A 431 -54.52 0.14 26.06
CA ALA A 431 -53.39 -0.39 25.33
C ALA A 431 -52.06 0.30 25.73
N ASP A 432 -52.11 1.40 26.50
CA ASP A 432 -50.95 2.27 26.70
C ASP A 432 -50.01 1.82 27.82
N THR A 433 -50.54 1.19 28.87
CA THR A 433 -49.73 0.69 30.01
C THR A 433 -50.05 -0.77 30.31
N PRO A 434 -49.04 -1.67 30.29
CA PRO A 434 -49.24 -3.05 30.70
C PRO A 434 -49.46 -3.17 32.22
N ASN A 435 -50.14 -4.24 32.65
CA ASN A 435 -50.30 -4.55 34.06
C ASN A 435 -49.00 -5.08 34.67
N ILE A 436 -48.23 -5.82 33.88
CA ILE A 436 -46.90 -6.29 34.22
C ILE A 436 -45.95 -5.88 33.12
N THR A 437 -45.12 -4.88 33.37
CA THR A 437 -44.13 -4.38 32.41
C THR A 437 -42.93 -5.33 32.33
N ILE A 438 -42.44 -5.57 31.12
CA ILE A 438 -41.18 -6.26 30.88
C ILE A 438 -40.07 -5.20 30.72
N PRO A 439 -39.08 -5.14 31.63
CA PRO A 439 -37.92 -4.26 31.51
C PRO A 439 -37.28 -4.30 30.11
N GLY A 440 -37.02 -3.12 29.56
CA GLY A 440 -36.26 -2.95 28.32
C GLY A 440 -37.01 -3.22 27.02
N LEU A 441 -38.17 -3.88 27.04
CA LEU A 441 -38.94 -4.17 25.83
C LEU A 441 -39.92 -3.02 25.52
N LEU A 442 -39.81 -2.47 24.32
CA LEU A 442 -40.58 -1.32 23.84
C LEU A 442 -41.29 -1.63 22.52
N PHE A 443 -42.61 -1.55 22.51
CA PHE A 443 -43.42 -1.69 21.32
C PHE A 443 -43.38 -0.42 20.48
N GLY A 444 -43.14 -0.52 19.17
CA GLY A 444 -43.09 0.60 18.24
C GLY A 444 -44.17 0.52 17.15
N CYS A 445 -44.15 1.50 16.23
CA CYS A 445 -45.06 1.51 15.09
C CYS A 445 -44.89 0.27 14.19
N TYR A 446 -43.65 -0.12 13.90
CA TYR A 446 -43.34 -1.28 13.09
C TYR A 446 -42.62 -2.35 13.91
N ALA A 447 -42.75 -3.62 13.53
CA ALA A 447 -42.11 -4.76 14.18
C ALA A 447 -40.57 -4.61 14.23
N ILE A 448 -40.00 -3.96 13.22
CA ILE A 448 -38.56 -3.62 13.23
C ILE A 448 -38.20 -2.58 14.28
N ASP A 449 -39.07 -1.61 14.54
CA ASP A 449 -38.84 -0.61 15.57
C ASP A 449 -39.05 -1.19 16.97
N PHE A 450 -39.95 -2.17 17.12
CA PHE A 450 -40.08 -2.93 18.37
C PHE A 450 -38.72 -3.52 18.77
N VAL A 451 -38.06 -4.24 17.86
CA VAL A 451 -36.74 -4.79 18.14
C VAL A 451 -35.72 -3.69 18.35
N LEU A 452 -35.62 -2.73 17.44
CA LEU A 452 -34.51 -1.77 17.43
C LEU A 452 -34.57 -0.77 18.58
N LEU A 453 -35.74 -0.41 19.09
CA LEU A 453 -35.88 0.51 20.23
C LEU A 453 -35.70 -0.19 21.59
N SER A 454 -35.86 -1.51 21.65
CA SER A 454 -35.75 -2.29 22.88
C SER A 454 -34.29 -2.50 23.32
N THR A 455 -34.10 -2.92 24.56
CA THR A 455 -32.82 -3.41 25.12
C THR A 455 -32.92 -4.91 25.42
N LEU A 456 -31.79 -5.55 25.74
CA LEU A 456 -31.74 -6.97 26.11
C LEU A 456 -31.70 -7.18 27.63
N GLU A 457 -31.97 -6.14 28.43
CA GLU A 457 -31.73 -6.16 29.89
C GLU A 457 -32.49 -7.30 30.58
N CYS A 458 -33.76 -7.51 30.20
CA CYS A 458 -34.57 -8.61 30.73
C CYS A 458 -33.97 -9.99 30.42
N LEU A 459 -33.34 -10.15 29.24
CA LEU A 459 -32.80 -11.44 28.81
C LEU A 459 -31.52 -11.81 29.55
N TYR A 460 -30.83 -10.83 30.13
CA TYR A 460 -29.69 -11.07 31.01
C TYR A 460 -30.16 -11.39 32.44
N GLU A 461 -31.24 -10.77 32.93
CA GLU A 461 -31.65 -10.93 34.33
C GLU A 461 -32.50 -12.18 34.58
N LYS A 462 -32.01 -13.10 35.43
CA LYS A 462 -32.72 -14.35 35.79
C LYS A 462 -34.15 -14.13 36.27
N ASN A 463 -34.39 -13.11 37.10
CA ASN A 463 -35.71 -12.79 37.62
C ASN A 463 -36.65 -12.30 36.51
N CYS A 464 -36.13 -11.56 35.53
CA CYS A 464 -36.92 -11.06 34.42
C CYS A 464 -37.26 -12.16 33.41
N VAL A 465 -36.30 -13.03 33.08
CA VAL A 465 -36.58 -14.24 32.27
C VAL A 465 -37.65 -15.11 32.94
N LYS A 466 -37.56 -15.30 34.26
CA LYS A 466 -38.59 -16.00 35.03
C LYS A 466 -39.94 -15.30 34.97
N LEU A 467 -39.98 -13.96 35.03
CA LEU A 467 -41.21 -13.18 34.86
C LEU A 467 -41.90 -13.48 33.52
N LEU A 468 -41.14 -13.70 32.43
CA LEU A 468 -41.73 -14.08 31.13
C LEU A 468 -42.47 -15.41 31.21
N VAL A 469 -41.83 -16.42 31.80
CA VAL A 469 -42.38 -17.78 31.92
C VAL A 469 -43.57 -17.82 32.89
N ASP A 470 -43.43 -17.22 34.07
CA ASP A 470 -44.44 -17.25 35.13
C ASP A 470 -45.75 -16.54 34.70
N ASN A 471 -45.66 -15.53 33.83
CA ASN A 471 -46.82 -14.74 33.38
C ASN A 471 -47.42 -15.20 32.04
N TYR A 472 -46.97 -16.32 31.49
CA TYR A 472 -47.54 -16.87 30.27
C TYR A 472 -49.08 -17.05 30.36
N TYR A 473 -49.58 -17.52 31.51
CA TYR A 473 -51.01 -17.71 31.79
C TYR A 473 -51.70 -16.53 32.48
N PHE A 474 -51.05 -15.35 32.58
CA PHE A 474 -51.58 -14.20 33.30
C PHE A 474 -52.99 -13.82 32.82
N ASP A 475 -54.01 -13.94 33.66
CA ASP A 475 -55.42 -13.62 33.35
C ASP A 475 -56.03 -14.42 32.18
N VAL A 476 -55.44 -15.57 31.81
CA VAL A 476 -55.90 -16.44 30.71
C VAL A 476 -55.70 -17.93 31.04
N VAL A 477 -55.73 -18.29 32.33
CA VAL A 477 -55.49 -19.66 32.79
C VAL A 477 -56.45 -20.64 32.12
N GLY A 478 -55.91 -21.71 31.53
CA GLY A 478 -56.67 -22.73 30.82
C GLY A 478 -57.02 -22.40 29.36
N LEU A 479 -56.61 -21.24 28.84
CA LEU A 479 -56.86 -20.82 27.46
C LEU A 479 -55.66 -21.03 26.53
N PHE A 480 -54.47 -21.32 27.06
CA PHE A 480 -53.28 -21.67 26.29
C PHE A 480 -52.81 -23.09 26.58
N LYS A 481 -52.15 -23.71 25.61
CA LYS A 481 -51.50 -25.02 25.83
C LYS A 481 -50.37 -24.91 26.85
N PRO A 482 -50.05 -26.00 27.57
CA PRO A 482 -48.83 -26.11 28.37
C PRO A 482 -47.58 -25.68 27.59
N LEU A 483 -46.77 -24.78 28.16
CA LEU A 483 -45.44 -24.48 27.61
C LEU A 483 -44.60 -25.75 27.52
N ASN A 484 -43.78 -25.84 26.48
CA ASN A 484 -42.76 -26.88 26.35
C ASN A 484 -41.84 -26.86 27.59
N SER A 485 -41.56 -28.03 28.16
CA SER A 485 -40.70 -28.18 29.36
C SER A 485 -39.33 -27.51 29.22
N ARG A 486 -38.79 -27.43 27.99
CA ARG A 486 -37.53 -26.74 27.70
C ARG A 486 -37.67 -25.22 27.74
N ALA A 487 -38.78 -24.67 27.23
CA ALA A 487 -39.05 -23.23 27.27
C ALA A 487 -39.27 -22.74 28.72
N VAL A 488 -39.83 -23.58 29.59
CA VAL A 488 -39.97 -23.29 31.03
C VAL A 488 -38.61 -23.19 31.73
N GLN A 489 -37.59 -23.87 31.22
CA GLN A 489 -36.24 -23.92 31.79
C GLN A 489 -35.24 -23.00 31.08
N ILE A 490 -35.72 -22.04 30.28
CA ILE A 490 -34.87 -21.14 29.51
C ILE A 490 -33.88 -20.40 30.42
N GLN A 491 -32.62 -20.33 29.99
CA GLN A 491 -31.57 -19.66 30.74
C GLN A 491 -31.39 -18.20 30.30
N PRO A 492 -31.02 -17.31 31.24
CA PRO A 492 -30.62 -15.96 30.88
C PRO A 492 -29.33 -15.95 30.03
N LEU A 493 -29.14 -14.87 29.28
CA LEU A 493 -27.91 -14.61 28.55
C LEU A 493 -26.71 -14.53 29.52
N PRO A 494 -25.55 -15.07 29.12
CA PRO A 494 -24.37 -15.11 29.99
C PRO A 494 -23.79 -13.70 30.20
N HIS A 495 -23.61 -13.31 31.47
CA HIS A 495 -22.91 -12.08 31.83
C HIS A 495 -21.39 -12.24 31.65
N GLY A 496 -20.74 -11.32 30.93
CA GLY A 496 -19.27 -11.21 30.88
C GLY A 496 -18.63 -11.42 29.50
N ASN A 497 -19.39 -11.83 28.49
CA ASN A 497 -18.85 -12.06 27.13
C ASN A 497 -19.22 -10.97 26.11
N SER A 498 -19.98 -9.95 26.50
CA SER A 498 -20.41 -8.87 25.61
C SER A 498 -19.68 -7.56 25.91
N ARG A 499 -19.29 -6.82 24.87
CA ARG A 499 -18.83 -5.43 24.96
C ARG A 499 -19.99 -4.44 25.14
N PHE A 500 -21.22 -4.91 24.95
CA PHE A 500 -22.44 -4.12 25.11
C PHE A 500 -23.02 -4.35 26.51
N TYR A 501 -23.40 -3.26 27.18
CA TYR A 501 -24.13 -3.36 28.44
C TYR A 501 -25.55 -3.91 28.20
N PRO A 502 -26.17 -4.62 29.16
CA PRO A 502 -27.52 -5.17 29.01
C PRO A 502 -28.59 -4.14 28.61
N ASN A 503 -28.47 -2.90 29.08
CA ASN A 503 -29.36 -1.78 28.76
C ASN A 503 -29.00 -1.05 27.45
N THR A 504 -28.09 -1.61 26.65
CA THR A 504 -27.80 -1.06 25.31
C THR A 504 -28.98 -1.29 24.40
N ILE A 505 -29.43 -0.24 23.71
CA ILE A 505 -30.48 -0.30 22.69
C ILE A 505 -30.03 -1.25 21.57
N ILE A 506 -30.89 -2.18 21.17
CA ILE A 506 -30.58 -3.22 20.16
C ILE A 506 -30.16 -2.60 18.84
N ASN A 507 -30.70 -1.44 18.45
CA ASN A 507 -30.23 -0.71 17.26
C ASN A 507 -28.70 -0.49 17.24
N LYS A 508 -28.07 -0.26 18.40
CA LYS A 508 -26.62 -0.10 18.52
C LYS A 508 -25.85 -1.43 18.38
N ILE A 509 -26.47 -2.54 18.77
CA ILE A 509 -25.91 -3.88 18.57
C ILE A 509 -26.03 -4.28 17.09
N VAL A 510 -27.18 -3.99 16.47
CA VAL A 510 -27.46 -4.19 15.04
C VAL A 510 -26.56 -3.31 14.17
N SER A 511 -26.25 -2.07 14.59
CA SER A 511 -25.34 -1.18 13.85
C SER A 511 -23.91 -1.71 13.77
N GLU A 512 -23.59 -2.72 14.57
CA GLU A 512 -22.32 -3.44 14.58
C GLU A 512 -22.47 -4.86 14.03
N ALA A 513 -23.59 -5.15 13.35
CA ALA A 513 -23.95 -6.47 12.81
C ALA A 513 -23.91 -7.60 13.86
N PHE A 514 -24.25 -7.29 15.12
CA PHE A 514 -24.10 -8.18 16.26
C PHE A 514 -22.68 -8.68 16.50
N VAL A 515 -21.65 -8.03 15.94
CA VAL A 515 -20.26 -8.44 16.15
C VAL A 515 -19.75 -7.84 17.45
N GLU A 516 -19.32 -8.73 18.35
CA GLU A 516 -18.61 -8.38 19.59
C GLU A 516 -17.17 -8.03 19.28
N ASP A 517 -16.45 -8.94 18.62
CA ASP A 517 -15.03 -8.78 18.29
C ASP A 517 -14.68 -9.36 16.93
N TRP A 518 -13.66 -8.78 16.32
CA TRP A 518 -13.01 -9.32 15.13
C TRP A 518 -11.70 -9.99 15.54
N ILE A 519 -11.67 -11.32 15.49
CA ILE A 519 -10.45 -12.09 15.73
C ILE A 519 -9.67 -12.13 14.43
N ASN A 520 -8.62 -11.32 14.34
CA ASN A 520 -7.78 -11.23 13.16
C ASN A 520 -6.35 -11.73 13.41
N SER A 521 -5.70 -12.19 12.34
CA SER A 521 -4.29 -12.59 12.37
C SER A 521 -3.65 -12.34 11.02
N THR A 522 -2.42 -11.85 11.00
CA THR A 522 -1.61 -11.72 9.78
C THR A 522 -0.34 -12.56 9.90
N ASN A 523 0.12 -13.13 8.80
CA ASN A 523 1.30 -14.00 8.78
C ASN A 523 2.35 -13.47 7.80
N TYR A 524 3.29 -12.66 8.33
CA TYR A 524 4.37 -12.09 7.54
C TYR A 524 5.35 -13.14 7.00
N THR A 525 5.63 -14.20 7.76
CA THR A 525 6.51 -15.28 7.30
C THR A 525 5.91 -15.96 6.06
N SER A 526 4.61 -16.30 6.13
CA SER A 526 3.88 -16.89 5.01
C SER A 526 3.67 -15.91 3.84
N TYR A 527 3.77 -14.60 4.09
CA TYR A 527 3.87 -13.59 3.05
C TYR A 527 5.23 -13.66 2.35
N TYR A 528 6.32 -13.57 3.11
CA TYR A 528 7.69 -13.55 2.59
C TYR A 528 8.02 -14.81 1.77
N GLU A 529 7.70 -15.99 2.32
CA GLU A 529 7.92 -17.28 1.65
C GLU A 529 7.20 -17.40 0.30
N ARG A 530 6.07 -16.72 0.14
CA ARG A 530 5.30 -16.76 -1.11
C ARG A 530 5.67 -15.64 -2.07
N CYS A 531 6.07 -14.47 -1.57
CA CYS A 531 6.73 -13.46 -2.38
C CYS A 531 8.02 -14.04 -3.00
N ALA A 532 8.75 -14.86 -2.23
CA ALA A 532 9.91 -15.65 -2.66
C ALA A 532 10.87 -14.84 -3.54
N PRO A 533 11.60 -13.87 -2.97
CA PRO A 533 12.49 -13.03 -3.76
C PRO A 533 13.62 -13.86 -4.38
N SER A 534 13.81 -13.76 -5.69
CA SER A 534 14.90 -14.47 -6.39
C SER A 534 16.27 -13.88 -6.08
N GLN A 535 16.32 -12.57 -5.88
CA GLN A 535 17.52 -11.84 -5.49
C GLN A 535 17.14 -10.54 -4.76
N CYS A 536 18.06 -10.04 -3.94
CA CYS A 536 18.03 -8.69 -3.38
C CYS A 536 19.28 -7.94 -3.82
N THR A 537 19.11 -6.68 -4.23
CA THR A 537 20.21 -5.79 -4.60
C THR A 537 20.22 -4.57 -3.69
N TYR A 538 21.38 -4.16 -3.20
CA TYR A 538 21.56 -2.90 -2.47
C TYR A 538 22.81 -2.18 -2.92
N THR A 539 22.82 -0.85 -2.80
CA THR A 539 23.97 -0.03 -3.19
C THR A 539 24.64 0.61 -1.99
N ILE A 540 25.97 0.55 -1.96
CA ILE A 540 26.82 1.22 -0.97
C ILE A 540 27.73 2.23 -1.67
N GLN A 541 28.03 3.34 -1.00
CA GLN A 541 28.97 4.34 -1.49
C GLN A 541 30.37 4.07 -0.92
N LYS A 542 31.34 3.80 -1.79
CA LYS A 542 32.77 3.65 -1.42
C LYS A 542 33.61 4.74 -2.07
N ARG A 543 34.69 5.15 -1.41
CA ARG A 543 35.62 6.18 -1.91
C ARG A 543 36.87 5.61 -2.58
N LEU A 544 37.26 4.38 -2.26
CA LEU A 544 38.51 3.77 -2.74
C LEU A 544 38.22 2.41 -3.40
N ASN A 545 38.71 2.22 -4.62
CA ASN A 545 38.64 0.96 -5.37
C ASN A 545 39.98 0.68 -6.10
N ILE A 546 40.25 -0.58 -6.42
CA ILE A 546 41.48 -1.05 -7.09
C ILE A 546 41.69 -0.36 -8.45
N ASP A 547 40.60 0.01 -9.12
CA ASP A 547 40.62 0.75 -10.39
C ASP A 547 41.38 2.09 -10.31
N ILE A 548 41.56 2.65 -9.11
CA ILE A 548 42.35 3.88 -8.91
C ILE A 548 43.82 3.66 -9.26
N PHE A 549 44.40 2.51 -8.92
CA PHE A 549 45.79 2.18 -9.26
C PHE A 549 45.99 2.06 -10.77
N ALA A 550 45.04 1.44 -11.46
CA ALA A 550 45.05 1.35 -12.92
C ALA A 550 44.94 2.73 -13.59
N LYS A 551 44.09 3.62 -13.06
CA LYS A 551 43.96 5.01 -13.54
C LYS A 551 45.23 5.84 -13.32
N LEU A 552 45.89 5.68 -12.16
CA LEU A 552 47.15 6.36 -11.86
C LEU A 552 48.29 5.91 -12.79
N LEU A 553 48.42 4.61 -13.01
CA LEU A 553 49.42 4.05 -13.94
C LEU A 553 49.18 4.49 -15.37
N GLY A 554 47.92 4.45 -15.83
CA GLY A 554 47.53 4.92 -17.15
C GLY A 554 47.82 6.41 -17.36
N PHE A 555 47.46 7.25 -16.39
CA PHE A 555 47.72 8.70 -16.44
C PHE A 555 49.21 9.02 -16.51
N TYR A 556 50.03 8.38 -15.67
CA TYR A 556 51.47 8.56 -15.70
C TYR A 556 52.06 8.17 -17.06
N GLY A 557 51.70 7.00 -17.58
CA GLY A 557 52.18 6.51 -18.87
C GLY A 557 51.78 7.41 -20.04
N GLY A 558 50.50 7.79 -20.13
CA GLY A 558 50.01 8.66 -21.21
C GLY A 558 50.57 10.08 -21.14
N LEU A 559 50.64 10.67 -19.95
CA LEU A 559 51.19 12.00 -19.74
C LEU A 559 52.70 12.05 -20.03
N SER A 560 53.45 11.00 -19.66
CA SER A 560 54.90 10.92 -19.93
C SER A 560 55.20 11.04 -21.42
N VAL A 561 54.53 10.22 -22.24
CA VAL A 561 54.75 10.16 -23.70
C VAL A 561 54.46 11.51 -24.35
N ILE A 562 53.35 12.16 -23.97
CA ILE A 562 52.96 13.46 -24.54
C ILE A 562 53.97 14.55 -24.12
N LEU A 563 54.35 14.58 -22.85
CA LEU A 563 55.30 15.56 -22.34
C LEU A 563 56.69 15.38 -22.94
N GLU A 564 57.13 14.14 -23.19
CA GLU A 564 58.41 13.85 -23.83
C GLU A 564 58.50 14.37 -25.26
N ILE A 565 57.40 14.37 -26.01
CA ILE A 565 57.35 14.88 -27.40
C ILE A 565 57.25 16.41 -27.42
N ILE A 566 56.40 16.98 -26.57
CA ILE A 566 56.00 18.39 -26.66
C ILE A 566 56.99 19.31 -25.93
N LEU A 567 57.52 18.91 -24.76
CA LEU A 567 58.34 19.80 -23.92
C LEU A 567 59.67 20.24 -24.56
N PRO A 568 60.46 19.35 -25.19
CA PRO A 568 61.71 19.78 -25.83
C PRO A 568 61.44 20.82 -26.93
N SER A 569 60.38 20.61 -27.70
CA SER A 569 59.95 21.50 -28.78
C SER A 569 59.46 22.85 -28.26
N LEU A 570 58.61 22.86 -27.24
CA LEU A 570 58.11 24.10 -26.61
C LEU A 570 59.24 24.92 -25.97
N VAL A 571 60.13 24.27 -25.20
CA VAL A 571 61.24 24.96 -24.54
C VAL A 571 62.18 25.57 -25.58
N ARG A 572 62.44 24.88 -26.69
CA ARG A 572 63.23 25.39 -27.81
C ARG A 572 62.58 26.61 -28.47
N ILE A 573 61.27 26.58 -28.74
CA ILE A 573 60.53 27.72 -29.32
C ILE A 573 60.55 28.94 -28.39
N VAL A 574 60.29 28.73 -27.09
CA VAL A 574 60.27 29.81 -26.09
C VAL A 574 61.65 30.44 -25.93
N LEU A 575 62.72 29.63 -25.86
CA LEU A 575 64.08 30.13 -25.73
C LEU A 575 64.59 30.81 -27.00
N GLN A 576 64.14 30.42 -28.20
CA GLN A 576 64.45 31.10 -29.46
C GLN A 576 63.72 32.45 -29.63
N GLN A 577 62.53 32.62 -29.04
CA GLN A 577 61.77 33.88 -29.11
C GLN A 577 62.19 34.92 -28.05
N TRP A 578 62.77 34.47 -26.94
CA TRP A 578 63.24 35.34 -25.86
C TRP A 578 64.38 36.33 -26.23
N PRO A 579 65.41 35.98 -27.03
CA PRO A 579 66.43 36.94 -27.45
C PRO A 579 65.91 38.00 -28.43
N LYS A 580 64.87 37.69 -29.23
CA LYS A 580 64.26 38.65 -30.18
C LYS A 580 63.49 39.77 -29.47
N ARG A 581 62.79 39.48 -28.37
CA ARG A 581 62.07 40.51 -27.58
C ARG A 581 63.00 41.46 -26.81
N LYS A 582 64.22 41.05 -26.46
CA LYS A 582 65.17 41.93 -25.75
C LYS A 582 65.88 42.95 -26.67
N GLN A 583 65.85 42.76 -27.98
CA GLN A 583 66.41 43.73 -28.95
C GLN A 583 65.43 44.86 -29.32
N GLU A 584 64.11 44.67 -29.15
CA GLU A 584 63.11 45.71 -29.45
C GLU A 584 62.88 46.72 -28.29
N THR A 585 63.43 46.48 -27.11
CA THR A 585 63.30 47.38 -25.93
C THR A 585 64.63 48.03 -25.52
N LYS A 586 65.33 48.69 -26.45
CA LYS A 586 66.36 49.69 -26.12
C LYS A 586 65.90 51.07 -26.61
N PRO A 587 65.73 52.08 -25.75
CA PRO A 587 65.34 53.43 -26.18
C PRO A 587 66.46 54.10 -26.99
N THR A 588 66.08 54.68 -28.12
CA THR A 588 66.90 55.53 -29.01
C THR A 588 67.50 56.71 -28.26
N ALA A 589 68.82 56.80 -28.24
CA ALA A 589 69.56 57.96 -27.78
C ALA A 589 69.51 59.08 -28.84
N ILE A 590 69.32 60.30 -28.35
CA ILE A 590 69.27 61.58 -29.07
C ILE A 590 70.68 61.90 -29.62
N PRO A 591 70.83 62.31 -30.90
CA PRO A 591 72.09 62.87 -31.38
C PRO A 591 72.08 64.40 -31.23
N ASN A 592 73.04 64.92 -30.47
CA ASN A 592 73.54 66.29 -30.62
C ASN A 592 74.96 66.19 -31.18
N ASP A 593 75.16 66.72 -32.37
CA ASP A 593 76.35 67.55 -32.60
C ASP A 593 76.06 68.64 -33.63
N LEU A 594 76.70 69.78 -33.37
CA LEU A 594 76.54 71.11 -33.93
C LEU A 594 77.57 71.41 -35.02
N THR A 595 77.31 72.50 -35.78
CA THR A 595 78.18 73.27 -36.70
C THR A 595 78.47 72.60 -38.06
N MET A 596 78.10 73.19 -39.20
CA MET A 596 78.20 74.60 -39.62
C MET A 596 76.87 75.15 -40.17
#